data_AF-A0A3L6QMQ5-F1
#
_entry.id   AF-A0A3L6QMQ5-F1
#
_cell.length_a   1.000
_cell.length_b   1.000
_cell.length_c   1.000
_cell.angle_alpha   90.00
_cell.angle_beta   90.00
_cell.angle_gamma   90.00
#
_symmetry.space_group_name_H-M   'P 1'
#
loop_
_entity.id
_entity.type
_entity.pdbx_description
1 polymer ?
#
loop_
_entity_poly.entity_id
_entity_poly.type
_entity_poly.pdbx_seq_one_letter_code
_entity_poly.pdbx_strand_id
1 'polypeptide(L)'
;MDLSDYFIRKTQAECPQGCICGQPSNWKTEELKLNCLREVEIRQFRGSDHELVFSKRLFTWATGLKRIAVAFNDSVAESTTKELCKMLRTFSRPEICMDFYVYQNKVKVLYASED
;
A
#
# COMPACT_ATOMS: atom_id res chain seq x y z
N MET A 1 0.76 29.86 -46.09
CA MET A 1 0.27 29.18 -44.87
C MET A 1 1.50 28.67 -44.16
N ASP A 2 1.92 29.37 -43.11
CA ASP A 2 3.19 29.15 -42.43
C ASP A 2 3.00 28.14 -41.28
N LEU A 3 3.94 27.20 -41.16
CA LEU A 3 3.96 26.04 -40.26
C LEU A 3 4.40 26.39 -38.83
N SER A 4 4.43 27.68 -38.48
CA SER A 4 4.90 28.19 -37.20
C SER A 4 3.92 27.98 -36.03
N ASP A 5 2.65 27.63 -36.29
CA ASP A 5 1.66 27.34 -35.25
C ASP A 5 1.70 25.91 -34.68
N TYR A 6 2.49 24.99 -35.26
CA TYR A 6 2.55 23.58 -34.82
C TYR A 6 3.57 23.32 -33.69
N PHE A 7 4.33 24.33 -33.27
CA PHE A 7 5.38 24.20 -32.25
C PHE A 7 5.16 25.11 -31.03
N ILE A 8 3.91 25.29 -30.60
CA ILE A 8 3.68 25.59 -29.17
C ILE A 8 4.06 24.32 -28.41
N ARG A 9 5.30 24.26 -27.93
CA ARG A 9 5.69 23.44 -26.79
C ARG A 9 4.68 23.76 -25.68
N LYS A 10 3.63 22.96 -25.53
CA LYS A 10 2.92 22.88 -24.26
C LYS A 10 3.99 22.46 -23.27
N THR A 11 4.47 23.41 -22.49
CA THR A 11 5.11 23.17 -21.20
C THR A 11 4.26 22.12 -20.51
N GLN A 12 4.76 20.90 -20.46
CA GLN A 12 4.09 19.78 -19.81
C GLN A 12 3.97 20.20 -18.36
N ALA A 13 2.77 20.63 -17.96
CA ALA A 13 2.48 20.90 -16.57
C ALA A 13 2.87 19.63 -15.82
N GLU A 14 3.81 19.74 -14.89
CA GLU A 14 4.14 18.63 -14.01
C GLU A 14 2.83 18.16 -13.40
N CYS A 15 2.58 16.86 -13.52
CA CYS A 15 1.33 16.32 -13.05
C CYS A 15 1.21 16.61 -11.55
N PRO A 16 0.06 17.14 -11.09
CA PRO A 16 -0.10 17.46 -9.67
C PRO A 16 0.18 16.22 -8.83
N GLN A 17 0.70 16.43 -7.62
CA GLN A 17 0.99 15.35 -6.69
C GLN A 17 -0.28 14.53 -6.45
N GLY A 18 -0.24 13.23 -6.79
CA GLY A 18 -1.42 12.35 -6.75
C GLY A 18 -2.10 12.09 -8.11
N CYS A 19 -1.57 12.62 -9.22
CA CYS A 19 -2.10 12.31 -10.55
C CYS A 19 -1.88 10.83 -10.92
N ILE A 20 -2.94 10.17 -11.38
CA ILE A 20 -2.94 8.77 -11.83
C ILE A 20 -2.39 8.57 -13.25
N CYS A 21 -2.02 9.66 -13.92
CA CYS A 21 -1.59 9.72 -15.32
C CYS A 21 -0.33 8.88 -15.65
N GLY A 22 0.42 8.43 -14.64
CA GLY A 22 1.55 7.49 -14.79
C GLY A 22 1.31 6.11 -14.17
N GLN A 23 0.14 5.85 -13.58
CA GLN A 23 -0.15 4.55 -12.97
C GLN A 23 -0.61 3.56 -14.05
N PRO A 24 0.03 2.39 -14.19
CA PRO A 24 -0.36 1.40 -15.18
C PRO A 24 -1.78 0.89 -14.89
N SER A 25 -2.76 1.19 -15.74
CA SER A 25 -4.19 0.91 -15.47
C SER A 25 -4.50 -0.57 -15.16
N ASN A 26 -3.64 -1.47 -15.59
CA ASN A 26 -3.71 -2.91 -15.34
C ASN A 26 -3.15 -3.35 -13.97
N TRP A 27 -2.53 -2.49 -13.15
CA TRP A 27 -1.97 -2.93 -11.85
C TRP A 27 -3.06 -3.52 -10.92
N LYS A 28 -4.30 -3.08 -11.11
CA LYS A 28 -5.50 -3.57 -10.42
C LYS A 28 -6.06 -4.87 -10.97
N THR A 29 -5.52 -5.41 -12.07
CA THR A 29 -5.99 -6.65 -12.70
C THR A 29 -4.86 -7.66 -12.91
N GLU A 30 -3.62 -7.20 -13.02
CA GLU A 30 -2.43 -8.03 -13.22
C GLU A 30 -2.25 -9.02 -12.06
N GLU A 31 -1.88 -10.25 -12.38
CA GLU A 31 -1.62 -11.31 -11.42
C GLU A 31 -0.12 -11.61 -11.34
N LEU A 32 0.47 -11.36 -10.17
CA LEU A 32 1.86 -11.69 -9.91
C LEU A 32 1.97 -13.06 -9.24
N LYS A 33 3.03 -13.80 -9.57
CA LYS A 33 3.35 -15.08 -8.91
C LYS A 33 4.54 -14.88 -7.98
N LEU A 34 4.26 -14.70 -6.69
CA LEU A 34 5.25 -14.48 -5.64
C LEU A 34 5.38 -15.72 -4.74
N ASN A 35 5.38 -16.92 -5.33
CA ASN A 35 5.26 -18.20 -4.61
C ASN A 35 6.37 -18.44 -3.57
N CYS A 36 7.55 -17.86 -3.77
CA CYS A 36 8.68 -18.00 -2.84
C CYS A 36 8.76 -16.87 -1.81
N LEU A 37 7.89 -15.86 -1.88
CA LEU A 37 7.90 -14.75 -0.93
C LEU A 37 7.38 -15.24 0.43
N ARG A 38 8.22 -15.17 1.45
CA ARG A 38 7.93 -15.68 2.80
C ARG A 38 7.59 -14.59 3.79
N GLU A 39 8.18 -13.42 3.64
CA GLU A 39 8.06 -12.31 4.59
C GLU A 39 7.92 -10.98 3.86
N VAL A 40 7.08 -10.10 4.39
CA VAL A 40 6.88 -8.74 3.87
C VAL A 40 6.84 -7.75 5.02
N GLU A 41 7.50 -6.61 4.84
CA GLU A 41 7.28 -5.42 5.66
C GLU A 41 6.70 -4.29 4.80
N ILE A 42 5.56 -3.75 5.22
CA ILE A 42 4.96 -2.53 4.65
C ILE A 42 5.19 -1.39 5.64
N ARG A 43 5.83 -0.32 5.19
CA ARG A 43 6.19 0.83 6.04
C ARG A 43 5.34 2.04 5.66
N GLN A 44 5.09 2.91 6.64
CA GLN A 44 4.38 4.18 6.44
C GLN A 44 2.97 3.99 5.85
N PHE A 45 2.30 2.90 6.24
CA PHE A 45 0.99 2.53 5.74
C PHE A 45 -0.07 3.54 6.21
N ARG A 46 -0.83 4.11 5.28
CA ARG A 46 -1.86 5.12 5.57
C ARG A 46 -3.28 4.56 5.54
N GLY A 47 -3.47 3.39 4.91
CA GLY A 47 -4.79 2.78 4.74
C GLY A 47 -5.62 3.39 3.62
N SER A 48 -4.97 3.99 2.61
CA SER A 48 -5.65 4.43 1.39
C SER A 48 -6.23 3.25 0.62
N ASP A 49 -7.22 3.51 -0.23
CA ASP A 49 -7.86 2.48 -1.07
C ASP A 49 -6.84 1.69 -1.90
N HIS A 50 -5.81 2.35 -2.42
CA HIS A 50 -4.78 1.70 -3.22
C HIS A 50 -3.89 0.77 -2.39
N GLU A 51 -3.51 1.18 -1.19
CA GLU A 51 -2.73 0.35 -0.27
C GLU A 51 -3.53 -0.87 0.21
N LEU A 52 -4.82 -0.71 0.47
CA LEU A 52 -5.71 -1.81 0.86
C LEU A 52 -5.91 -2.81 -0.29
N VAL A 53 -6.15 -2.32 -1.51
CA VAL A 53 -6.25 -3.16 -2.71
C VAL A 53 -4.95 -3.91 -2.96
N PHE A 54 -3.81 -3.24 -2.84
CA PHE A 54 -2.50 -3.88 -2.94
C PHE A 54 -2.31 -4.97 -1.87
N SER A 55 -2.61 -4.66 -0.61
CA SER A 55 -2.44 -5.60 0.50
C SER A 55 -3.30 -6.86 0.30
N LYS A 56 -4.56 -6.69 -0.10
CA LYS A 56 -5.44 -7.82 -0.42
C LYS A 56 -4.88 -8.69 -1.54
N ARG A 57 -4.37 -8.07 -2.61
CA ARG A 57 -3.76 -8.78 -3.74
C ARG A 57 -2.46 -9.49 -3.38
N LEU A 58 -1.64 -8.90 -2.51
CA LEU A 58 -0.41 -9.50 -2.02
C LEU A 58 -0.64 -10.89 -1.42
N PHE A 59 -1.71 -11.07 -0.64
CA PHE A 59 -2.08 -12.38 -0.09
C PHE A 59 -2.45 -13.40 -1.17
N THR A 60 -3.01 -12.97 -2.30
CA THR A 60 -3.31 -13.83 -3.45
C THR A 60 -2.04 -14.19 -4.22
N TRP A 61 -1.13 -13.23 -4.42
CA TRP A 61 0.11 -13.44 -5.18
C TRP A 61 1.17 -14.25 -4.43
N ALA A 62 1.28 -14.04 -3.12
CA ALA A 62 2.31 -14.63 -2.26
C ALA A 62 1.77 -15.85 -1.52
N THR A 63 1.47 -16.92 -2.25
CA THR A 63 0.90 -18.17 -1.68
C THR A 63 1.80 -18.82 -0.62
N GLY A 64 3.11 -18.55 -0.66
CA GLY A 64 4.10 -19.03 0.31
C GLY A 64 4.31 -18.13 1.54
N LEU A 65 3.58 -17.01 1.65
CA LEU A 65 3.79 -16.02 2.72
C LEU A 65 3.56 -16.64 4.10
N LYS A 66 4.43 -16.29 5.05
CA LYS A 66 4.41 -16.76 6.44
C LYS A 66 4.34 -15.63 7.45
N ARG A 67 4.91 -14.47 7.12
CA ARG A 67 4.91 -13.31 8.01
C ARG A 67 4.64 -12.03 7.22
N ILE A 68 3.85 -11.15 7.81
CA ILE A 68 3.69 -9.78 7.34
C ILE A 68 3.76 -8.82 8.52
N ALA A 69 4.50 -7.74 8.34
CA ALA A 69 4.60 -6.65 9.29
C ALA A 69 4.09 -5.37 8.63
N VAL A 70 3.13 -4.69 9.25
CA VAL A 70 2.59 -3.41 8.76
C VAL A 70 2.88 -2.33 9.77
N ALA A 71 3.67 -1.32 9.38
CA ALA A 71 3.95 -0.14 10.18
C ALA A 71 3.15 1.05 9.67
N PHE A 72 2.21 1.52 10.50
CA PHE A 72 1.35 2.65 10.17
C PHE A 72 2.12 3.97 10.18
N ASN A 73 1.72 4.91 9.32
CA ASN A 73 2.25 6.26 9.33
C ASN A 73 1.77 7.03 10.58
N ASP A 74 2.62 7.90 11.12
CA ASP A 74 2.37 8.72 12.31
C ASP A 74 1.12 9.62 12.19
N SER A 75 0.65 9.90 10.96
CA SER A 75 -0.57 10.68 10.72
C SER A 75 -1.86 9.87 10.84
N VAL A 76 -1.80 8.55 11.03
CA VAL A 76 -3.00 7.71 11.14
C VAL A 76 -3.50 7.75 12.58
N ALA A 77 -4.75 8.15 12.78
CA ALA A 77 -5.38 8.15 14.09
C ALA A 77 -5.46 6.73 14.68
N GLU A 78 -5.40 6.61 16.00
CA GLU A 78 -5.43 5.31 16.68
C GLU A 78 -6.71 4.50 16.39
N SER A 79 -7.88 5.16 16.36
CA SER A 79 -9.15 4.52 16.00
C SER A 79 -9.12 3.95 14.57
N THR A 80 -8.57 4.71 13.62
CA THR A 80 -8.36 4.25 12.25
C THR A 80 -7.37 3.09 12.19
N THR A 81 -6.29 3.14 12.97
CA THR A 81 -5.33 2.03 13.09
C THR A 81 -6.03 0.75 13.56
N LYS A 82 -6.88 0.81 14.59
CA LYS A 82 -7.65 -0.35 15.09
C LYS A 82 -8.54 -0.96 13.99
N GLU A 83 -9.27 -0.13 13.25
CA GLU A 83 -10.13 -0.59 12.14
C GLU A 83 -9.33 -1.19 10.97
N LEU A 84 -8.20 -0.56 10.60
CA LEU A 84 -7.31 -1.10 9.57
C LEU A 84 -6.69 -2.43 10.00
N CYS A 85 -6.31 -2.61 11.28
CA CYS A 85 -5.83 -3.88 11.79
C CYS A 85 -6.88 -4.98 11.64
N LYS A 86 -8.13 -4.71 12.04
CA LYS A 86 -9.25 -5.66 11.85
C LYS A 86 -9.43 -6.00 10.37
N MET A 87 -9.46 -5.00 9.50
CA MET A 87 -9.65 -5.18 8.07
C MET A 87 -8.52 -6.01 7.44
N LEU A 88 -7.25 -5.69 7.72
CA LEU A 88 -6.10 -6.41 7.17
C LEU A 88 -6.09 -7.87 7.62
N ARG A 89 -6.50 -8.17 8.86
CA ARG A 89 -6.67 -9.55 9.34
C ARG A 89 -7.70 -10.33 8.53
N THR A 90 -8.75 -9.70 8.00
CA THR A 90 -9.73 -10.39 7.12
C THR A 90 -9.14 -10.84 5.79
N PHE A 91 -8.03 -10.24 5.33
CA PHE A 91 -7.33 -10.67 4.13
C PHE A 91 -6.38 -11.83 4.40
N SER A 92 -5.92 -11.95 5.65
CA SER A 92 -4.90 -12.91 6.03
C SER A 92 -5.48 -14.31 6.19
N ARG A 93 -4.67 -15.30 5.81
CA ARG A 93 -4.93 -16.69 6.15
C ARG A 93 -4.51 -16.96 7.59
N PRO A 94 -5.13 -17.93 8.30
CA PRO A 94 -4.79 -18.24 9.69
C PRO A 94 -3.32 -18.62 9.91
N GLU A 95 -2.64 -19.18 8.90
CA GLU A 95 -1.25 -19.62 9.03
C GLU A 95 -0.21 -18.49 8.90
N ILE A 96 -0.65 -17.28 8.54
CA ILE A 96 0.24 -16.12 8.34
C ILE A 96 0.31 -15.33 9.63
N CYS A 97 1.52 -15.17 10.17
CA CYS A 97 1.79 -14.29 11.29
C CYS A 97 1.70 -12.83 10.82
N MET A 98 0.81 -12.05 11.43
CA MET A 98 0.58 -10.65 11.07
C MET A 98 0.82 -9.75 12.29
N ASP A 99 1.85 -8.93 12.19
CA ASP A 99 2.23 -7.96 13.21
C ASP A 99 1.94 -6.53 12.74
N PHE A 100 1.45 -5.71 13.65
CA PHE A 100 1.17 -4.30 13.42
C PHE A 100 2.11 -3.44 14.25
N TYR A 101 2.51 -2.28 13.71
CA TYR A 101 3.41 -1.37 14.37
C TYR A 101 2.96 0.08 14.18
N VAL A 102 3.23 0.91 15.18
CA VAL A 102 3.08 2.37 15.10
C VAL A 102 4.43 3.02 15.43
N TYR A 103 4.58 4.30 15.10
CA TYR A 103 5.75 5.07 15.52
C TYR A 103 5.39 5.96 16.71
N GLN A 104 6.14 5.80 17.80
CA GLN A 104 6.07 6.66 18.97
C GLN A 104 7.42 7.36 19.11
N ASN A 105 7.44 8.70 19.04
CA ASN A 105 8.69 9.48 19.05
C ASN A 105 9.73 8.98 18.03
N LYS A 106 9.28 8.66 16.81
CA LYS A 106 10.09 8.08 15.71
C LYS A 106 10.62 6.65 15.96
N VAL A 107 10.27 6.03 17.08
CA VAL A 107 10.59 4.63 17.37
C VAL A 107 9.43 3.74 16.94
N LYS A 108 9.74 2.71 16.14
CA LYS A 108 8.76 1.70 15.71
C LYS A 108 8.47 0.76 16.89
N VAL A 109 7.23 0.71 17.34
CA VAL A 109 6.78 -0.13 18.46
C VAL A 109 5.66 -1.07 18.01
N LEU A 110 5.59 -2.25 18.62
CA LEU A 110 4.53 -3.22 18.33
C LEU A 110 3.18 -2.65 18.78
N TYR A 111 2.20 -2.69 17.88
CA TYR A 111 0.83 -2.28 18.17
C TYR A 111 0.05 -3.48 18.71
N ALA A 112 -0.20 -3.47 20.02
CA ALA A 112 -1.13 -4.39 20.65
C ALA A 112 -2.54 -3.80 20.53
N SER A 113 -3.38 -4.41 19.70
CA SER A 113 -4.81 -4.12 19.73
C SER A 113 -5.37 -4.76 20.99
N GLU A 114 -5.79 -3.97 21.98
CA GLU A 114 -6.73 -4.46 22.99
C GLU A 114 -8.04 -4.75 22.25
N ASP A 115 -8.48 -6.01 22.28
CA ASP A 115 -9.72 -6.45 21.64
C ASP A 115 -10.92 -5.65 22.17
#